data_AF-A0AAJ6LB64-F1
#
_entry.id   AF-A0AAJ6LB64-F1
#
_cell.length_a   1.000
_cell.length_b   1.000
_cell.length_c   1.000
_cell.angle_alpha   90.00
_cell.angle_beta   90.00
_cell.angle_gamma   90.00
#
_symmetry.space_group_name_H-M   'P 1'
#
loop_
_entity.id
_entity.type
_entity.pdbx_description
1 polymer ?
#
loop_
_entity_poly.entity_id
_entity_poly.type
_entity_poly.pdbx_seq_one_letter_code
_entity_poly.pdbx_strand_id
1 'polypeptide(L)'
;MNKIEEYKSELVRIQDIAILDTVDLVERANGCDKETKVGRGDAFWLYKSANQTLAIAARIEQLLAAKQQITITTSEEDEKQKEAEAQKLLLTVQKELTKRKGKTKKDGKEA
;
A
#
# COMPACT_ATOMS: atom_id res chain seq x y z
N MET A 1 -2.39 25.06 -8.48
CA MET A 1 -2.04 23.69 -8.06
C MET A 1 -3.30 23.05 -7.49
N ASN A 2 -3.62 21.80 -7.79
CA ASN A 2 -4.79 21.13 -7.18
C ASN A 2 -4.51 20.93 -5.67
N LYS A 3 -5.50 21.19 -4.80
CA LYS A 3 -5.39 20.99 -3.34
C LYS A 3 -4.85 19.62 -2.95
N ILE A 4 -5.17 18.59 -3.74
CA ILE A 4 -4.67 17.22 -3.52
C ILE A 4 -3.15 17.15 -3.66
N GLU A 5 -2.59 17.84 -4.65
CA GLU A 5 -1.15 17.81 -4.93
C GLU A 5 -0.36 18.64 -3.93
N GLU A 6 -0.96 19.73 -3.46
CA GLU A 6 -0.47 20.52 -2.34
C GLU A 6 -0.41 19.68 -1.05
N TYR A 7 -1.47 18.93 -0.74
CA TYR A 7 -1.47 18.05 0.45
C TYR A 7 -0.48 16.89 0.37
N LYS A 8 -0.21 16.34 -0.83
CA LYS A 8 0.86 15.35 -0.97
C LYS A 8 2.23 15.95 -0.71
N SER A 9 2.50 17.12 -1.27
CA SER A 9 3.77 17.83 -1.08
C SER A 9 3.98 18.17 0.39
N GLU A 10 2.91 18.59 1.07
CA GLU A 10 2.92 18.87 2.50
C GLU A 10 3.14 17.62 3.36
N LEU A 11 2.57 16.47 2.99
CA LEU A 11 2.84 15.21 3.67
C LEU A 11 4.31 14.80 3.59
N VAL A 12 4.94 14.95 2.41
CA VAL A 12 6.37 14.69 2.24
C VAL A 12 7.19 15.63 3.14
N ARG A 13 6.85 16.93 3.16
CA ARG A 13 7.52 17.90 4.04
C ARG A 13 7.41 17.52 5.52
N ILE A 14 6.23 17.06 5.97
CA ILE A 14 6.02 16.62 7.36
C ILE A 14 6.82 15.34 7.65
N GLN A 15 6.92 14.42 6.70
CA GLN A 15 7.74 13.22 6.83
C GLN A 15 9.21 13.58 7.05
N ASP A 16 9.76 14.49 6.25
CA ASP A 16 11.15 14.94 6.38
C ASP A 16 11.41 15.58 7.75
N ILE A 17 10.49 16.41 8.23
CA ILE A 17 10.59 17.02 9.57
C ILE A 17 10.55 15.96 10.65
N ALA A 18 9.63 14.99 10.57
CA ALA A 18 9.54 13.92 11.55
C ALA A 18 10.82 13.05 11.60
N ILE A 19 11.49 12.86 10.47
CA ILE A 19 12.79 12.19 10.40
C ILE A 19 13.87 13.05 11.09
N LEU A 20 13.93 14.35 10.78
CA LEU A 20 14.88 15.28 11.42
C LEU A 20 14.69 15.34 12.94
N ASP A 21 13.44 15.45 13.40
CA ASP A 21 13.09 15.45 14.83
C ASP A 21 13.52 14.14 15.50
N THR A 22 13.34 13.00 14.82
CA THR A 22 13.79 11.70 15.32
C THR A 22 15.30 11.70 15.54
N VAL A 23 16.07 12.22 14.60
CA VAL A 23 17.54 12.32 14.71
C VAL A 23 17.92 13.21 15.89
N ASP A 24 17.35 14.43 15.99
CA ASP A 24 17.62 15.35 17.11
C ASP A 24 17.32 14.70 18.47
N LEU A 25 16.17 14.04 18.60
CA LEU A 25 15.77 13.40 19.85
C LEU A 25 16.72 12.27 20.24
N VAL A 26 17.18 11.46 19.27
CA VAL A 26 18.15 10.39 19.51
C VAL A 26 19.52 10.96 19.90
N GLU A 27 19.99 12.00 19.22
CA GLU A 27 21.26 12.67 19.55
C GLU A 27 21.23 13.26 20.96
N ARG A 28 20.14 13.93 21.32
CA ARG A 28 19.94 14.48 22.67
C ARG A 28 19.86 13.37 23.73
N ALA A 29 19.18 12.26 23.44
CA ALA A 29 19.13 11.11 24.35
C ALA A 29 20.51 10.48 24.56
N ASN A 30 21.35 10.47 23.51
CA ASN A 30 22.73 10.00 23.59
C ASN A 30 23.62 10.93 24.42
N GLY A 31 23.32 12.24 24.42
CA GLY A 31 24.03 13.24 25.21
C GLY A 31 23.64 13.28 26.70
N CYS A 32 22.59 12.58 27.12
CA CYS A 32 22.19 12.53 28.53
C CYS A 32 23.21 11.75 29.40
N ASP A 33 23.44 12.24 30.62
CA ASP A 33 24.25 11.53 31.62
C ASP A 33 23.51 10.30 32.20
N LYS A 34 23.94 9.11 31.78
CA LYS A 34 23.30 7.84 32.13
C LYS A 34 23.74 7.28 33.49
N GLU A 35 24.67 7.93 34.18
CA GLU A 35 25.08 7.52 35.53
C GLU A 35 24.06 7.97 36.59
N THR A 36 23.36 9.09 36.33
CA THR A 36 22.32 9.60 37.22
C THR A 36 20.93 9.03 36.91
N LYS A 37 20.08 8.91 37.94
CA LYS A 37 18.68 8.51 37.76
C LYS A 37 17.92 9.50 36.88
N VAL A 38 18.22 10.79 37.01
CA VAL A 38 17.57 11.86 36.23
C VAL A 38 17.95 11.73 34.76
N GLY A 39 19.24 11.68 34.42
CA GLY A 39 19.65 11.59 33.02
C GLY A 39 19.25 10.26 32.35
N ARG A 40 19.16 9.14 33.09
CA ARG A 40 18.50 7.92 32.57
C ARG A 40 17.02 8.14 32.26
N GLY A 41 16.31 8.86 33.13
CA GLY A 41 14.92 9.23 32.93
C GLY A 41 14.72 10.12 31.70
N ASP A 42 15.56 11.13 31.54
CA ASP A 42 15.52 12.04 30.39
C ASP A 42 15.81 11.30 29.08
N ALA A 43 16.86 10.47 29.05
CA ALA A 43 17.18 9.64 27.89
C ALA A 43 16.01 8.73 27.51
N PHE A 44 15.35 8.09 28.50
CA PHE A 44 14.19 7.25 28.26
C PHE A 44 13.04 8.00 27.59
N TRP A 45 12.72 9.21 28.08
CA TRP A 45 11.64 10.01 27.50
C TRP A 45 11.99 10.50 26.09
N LEU A 46 13.24 10.89 25.85
CA LEU A 46 13.70 11.31 24.52
C LEU A 46 13.63 10.15 23.51
N TYR A 47 14.10 8.94 23.85
CA TYR A 47 13.96 7.78 22.97
C TYR A 47 12.49 7.41 22.73
N LYS A 48 11.62 7.55 23.75
CA LYS A 48 10.19 7.30 23.59
C LYS A 48 9.55 8.27 22.60
N SER A 49 9.89 9.55 22.69
CA SER A 49 9.45 10.57 21.74
C SER A 49 10.00 10.30 20.34
N ALA A 50 11.29 9.94 20.22
CA ALA A 50 11.92 9.60 18.93
C ALA A 50 11.21 8.43 18.23
N ASN A 51 10.79 7.40 18.98
CA ASN A 51 10.02 6.29 18.43
C ASN A 51 8.63 6.74 17.93
N GLN A 52 8.00 7.73 18.59
CA GLN A 52 6.72 8.26 18.14
C GLN A 52 6.87 9.08 16.87
N THR A 53 7.90 9.94 16.77
CA THR A 53 8.18 10.74 15.57
C THR A 53 8.53 9.83 14.39
N LEU A 54 9.34 8.79 14.61
CA LEU A 54 9.67 7.81 13.58
C LEU A 54 8.43 7.04 13.09
N ALA A 55 7.52 6.67 14.01
CA ALA A 55 6.27 6.02 13.65
C ALA A 55 5.36 6.93 12.79
N ILE A 56 5.39 8.24 13.01
CA ILE A 56 4.67 9.20 12.17
C ILE A 56 5.26 9.20 10.75
N ALA A 57 6.59 9.29 10.62
CA ALA A 57 7.27 9.24 9.33
C ALA A 57 6.93 7.96 8.54
N ALA A 58 7.02 6.79 9.20
CA ALA A 58 6.70 5.50 8.57
C ALA A 58 5.23 5.40 8.12
N ARG A 59 4.29 5.96 8.89
CA ARG A 59 2.86 5.99 8.49
C ARG A 59 2.60 6.90 7.30
N ILE A 60 3.32 8.02 7.20
CA ILE A 60 3.23 8.91 6.03
C ILE A 60 3.79 8.18 4.79
N GLU A 61 4.92 7.49 4.91
CA GLU A 61 5.50 6.69 3.83
C GLU A 61 4.53 5.62 3.33
N GLN A 62 3.92 4.87 4.25
CA GLN A 62 2.91 3.86 3.94
C GLN A 62 1.71 4.46 3.20
N LEU A 63 1.24 5.64 3.62
CA LEU A 63 0.13 6.33 2.97
C LEU A 63 0.48 6.78 1.54
N LEU A 64 1.69 7.31 1.33
CA LEU A 64 2.17 7.73 0.02
C LEU A 64 2.33 6.54 -0.93
N ALA A 65 2.93 5.44 -0.45
CA ALA A 65 3.08 4.20 -1.19
C ALA A 65 1.72 3.58 -1.58
N ALA A 66 0.76 3.54 -0.65
CA ALA A 66 -0.59 3.05 -0.90
C ALA A 66 -1.31 3.87 -1.98
N LYS A 67 -1.16 5.21 -1.97
CA LYS A 67 -1.74 6.08 -3.01
C LYS A 67 -1.11 5.88 -4.38
N GLN A 68 0.20 5.61 -4.45
CA GLN A 68 0.86 5.24 -5.71
C GLN A 68 0.36 3.89 -6.23
N GLN A 69 0.26 2.86 -5.39
CA GLN A 69 -0.28 1.56 -5.78
C GLN A 69 -1.71 1.65 -6.29
N ILE A 70 -2.60 2.40 -5.63
CA ILE A 70 -3.99 2.62 -6.10
C ILE A 70 -4.00 3.24 -7.50
N THR A 71 -3.08 4.18 -7.77
CA THR A 71 -2.94 4.82 -9.09
C THR A 71 -2.48 3.83 -10.17
N ILE A 72 -1.62 2.87 -9.81
CA ILE A 72 -1.14 1.82 -10.74
C ILE A 72 -2.24 0.79 -11.02
N THR A 73 -2.99 0.34 -10.00
CA THR A 73 -4.10 -0.62 -10.16
C THR A 73 -5.34 -0.04 -10.86
N THR A 74 -5.43 1.28 -11.00
CA THR A 74 -6.47 1.95 -11.81
C THR A 74 -5.99 2.26 -13.22
N SER A 75 -4.74 1.93 -13.57
CA SER A 75 -4.23 2.04 -14.94
C SER A 75 -4.65 0.80 -15.76
N GLU A 76 -4.87 1.02 -17.06
CA GLU A 76 -5.45 0.13 -18.09
C GLU A 76 -5.02 -1.35 -18.09
N GLU A 77 -3.93 -1.71 -17.41
CA GLU A 77 -3.42 -3.08 -17.31
C GLU A 77 -4.35 -4.03 -16.54
N ASP A 78 -4.97 -3.58 -15.45
CA ASP A 78 -5.92 -4.40 -14.68
C ASP A 78 -7.25 -4.60 -15.44
N GLU A 79 -7.67 -3.62 -16.23
CA GLU A 79 -8.84 -3.76 -17.12
C GLU A 79 -8.55 -4.73 -18.26
N LYS A 80 -7.39 -4.62 -18.94
CA LYS A 80 -6.97 -5.58 -19.97
C LYS A 80 -6.80 -6.99 -19.42
N GLN A 81 -6.30 -7.14 -18.19
CA GLN A 81 -6.11 -8.45 -17.56
C GLN A 81 -7.45 -9.09 -17.16
N LYS A 82 -8.39 -8.31 -16.62
CA LYS A 82 -9.76 -8.76 -16.35
C LYS A 82 -10.54 -9.06 -17.62
N GLU A 83 -10.37 -8.28 -18.68
CA GLU A 83 -10.96 -8.56 -20.00
C GLU A 83 -10.40 -9.85 -20.61
N ALA A 84 -9.08 -10.07 -20.54
CA ALA A 84 -8.45 -11.29 -21.04
C ALA A 84 -8.92 -12.54 -20.27
N GLU A 85 -9.14 -12.41 -18.96
CA GLU A 85 -9.66 -13.50 -18.13
C GLU A 85 -11.15 -13.76 -18.39
N ALA A 86 -11.96 -12.71 -18.56
CA ALA A 86 -13.36 -12.81 -18.96
C ALA A 86 -13.53 -13.45 -20.35
N GLN A 87 -12.67 -13.12 -21.31
CA GLN A 87 -12.67 -13.74 -22.65
C GLN A 87 -12.37 -15.24 -22.59
N LYS A 88 -11.43 -15.68 -21.74
CA LYS A 88 -11.14 -17.11 -21.54
C LYS A 88 -12.33 -17.88 -20.93
N LEU A 89 -13.03 -17.26 -19.98
CA LEU A 89 -14.24 -17.83 -19.39
C LEU A 89 -15.37 -17.94 -20.42
N LEU A 90 -15.61 -16.90 -21.22
CA LEU A 90 -16.60 -16.93 -22.30
C LEU A 90 -16.30 -18.00 -23.35
N LEU A 91 -15.03 -18.14 -23.77
CA LEU A 91 -14.62 -19.20 -24.69
C LEU A 91 -14.84 -20.60 -24.11
N THR A 92 -14.63 -20.75 -22.80
CA THR A 92 -14.87 -22.03 -22.10
C THR A 92 -16.35 -22.35 -22.03
N VAL A 93 -17.19 -21.37 -21.70
CA VAL A 93 -18.66 -21.51 -21.70
C VAL A 93 -19.19 -21.81 -23.10
N GLN A 94 -18.70 -21.13 -24.14
CA GLN A 94 -19.08 -21.41 -25.53
C GLN A 94 -18.68 -22.83 -25.98
N LYS A 95 -17.50 -23.31 -25.60
CA LYS A 95 -17.07 -24.70 -25.88
C LYS A 95 -17.98 -25.72 -25.19
N GLU A 96 -18.39 -25.46 -23.95
CA GLU A 96 -19.31 -26.35 -23.24
C GLU A 96 -20.74 -26.31 -23.81
N LEU A 97 -21.23 -25.14 -24.25
CA LEU A 97 -22.52 -25.01 -24.92
C LEU A 97 -22.56 -25.69 -26.30
N THR A 98 -21.47 -25.59 -27.07
CA THR A 98 -21.37 -26.25 -28.39
C THR A 98 -21.29 -27.78 -28.26
N LYS A 99 -20.55 -28.30 -27.26
CA LYS A 99 -20.59 -29.73 -26.91
C LYS A 99 -21.98 -30.21 -26.50
N ARG A 100 -22.72 -29.41 -25.72
CA ARG A 100 -24.11 -29.71 -25.33
C ARG A 100 -25.07 -29.72 -26.51
N LYS A 101 -24.96 -28.75 -27.44
CA LYS A 101 -25.75 -28.72 -28.69
C LYS A 101 -25.40 -29.85 -29.66
N GLY A 102 -24.16 -30.33 -29.67
CA GLY A 102 -23.74 -31.48 -30.47
C GLY A 102 -24.32 -32.81 -29.96
N LYS A 103 -24.44 -32.97 -28.63
CA LYS A 103 -25.05 -34.17 -28.03
C LYS A 103 -26.56 -34.26 -28.28
N THR A 104 -27.29 -33.15 -28.23
CA THR A 104 -28.75 -33.15 -28.43
C THR A 104 -29.19 -33.49 -29.86
N LYS A 105 -28.30 -33.45 -30.85
CA LYS A 105 -28.62 -33.83 -32.24
C LYS A 105 -28.40 -35.31 -32.58
N LYS A 106 -27.75 -36.09 -31.69
CA LYS A 106 -27.46 -37.51 -31.95
C LYS A 106 -28.47 -38.49 -31.33
N ASP A 107 -29.29 -38.05 -30.39
CA ASP A 107 -30.27 -38.92 -29.70
C ASP A 107 -31.66 -38.88 -30.33
N GLY A 108 -31.73 -38.72 -31.66
CA GLY A 108 -33.00 -38.57 -32.40
C GLY A 108 -33.08 -39.37 -33.70
N LYS A 109 -32.28 -40.43 -33.86
CA LYS A 109 -32.42 -41.34 -35.01
C LYS A 109 -31.85 -42.72 -34.71
N GLU A 110 -32.75 -43.64 -34.36
CA GLU A 110 -32.75 -45.10 -34.58
C GLU A 110 -33.93 -45.62 -33.74
N ALA A 111 -35.08 -45.90 -34.38
CA ALA A 111 -35.46 -47.16 -35.03
C ALA A 111 -36.04 -48.15 -34.02
#